data_AF-A0A734SMB6-F1
#
_entry.id   AF-A0A734SMB6-F1
#
_cell.length_a   1.000
_cell.length_b   1.000
_cell.length_c   1.000
_cell.angle_alpha   90.00
_cell.angle_beta   90.00
_cell.angle_gamma   90.00
#
_symmetry.space_group_name_H-M   'P 1'
#
loop_
_entity.id
_entity.type
_entity.pdbx_description
1 polymer ?
#
loop_
_entity_poly.entity_id
_entity_poly.type
_entity_poly.pdbx_seq_one_letter_code
_entity_poly.pdbx_strand_id
1 'polypeptide(L)'
;MAFEKTIPLNEFITLQRGFDLPQDKRVMGDIPVVASTGVVGYHNEEKVLAPGVVIGRSGSIGGGQYITTNFWPLNTTLWVKDFKGHHPRFVYYLLRSIDFSQFNVGSGVPTLNR
;
A
#
# COMPACT_ATOMS: atom_id res chain seq x y z
N MET A 1 29.56 -7.98 -4.14
CA MET A 1 28.69 -9.16 -3.94
C MET A 1 27.64 -9.13 -5.03
N ALA A 2 27.62 -10.13 -5.90
CA ALA A 2 26.52 -10.30 -6.85
C ALA A 2 25.46 -11.17 -6.17
N PHE A 3 24.21 -10.75 -6.16
CA PHE A 3 23.11 -11.61 -5.72
C PHE A 3 22.87 -12.63 -6.84
N GLU A 4 23.23 -13.90 -6.60
CA GLU A 4 23.18 -14.96 -7.61
C GLU A 4 21.76 -15.38 -8.01
N LYS A 5 20.73 -14.93 -7.28
CA LYS A 5 19.34 -15.25 -7.56
C LYS A 5 18.43 -14.08 -7.22
N THR A 6 17.68 -13.60 -8.21
CA THR A 6 16.56 -12.68 -8.04
C THR A 6 15.24 -13.46 -8.08
N ILE A 7 14.24 -12.95 -7.38
CA ILE A 7 12.87 -13.47 -7.44
C ILE A 7 11.90 -12.34 -7.77
N PRO A 8 10.81 -12.62 -8.50
CA PRO A 8 9.75 -11.65 -8.74
C PRO A 8 9.14 -11.12 -7.43
N LEU A 9 8.79 -9.82 -7.39
CA LEU A 9 8.20 -9.22 -6.18
C LEU A 9 6.87 -9.88 -5.79
N ASN A 10 6.07 -10.34 -6.77
CA ASN A 10 4.83 -11.07 -6.53
C ASN A 10 5.05 -12.47 -5.94
N GLU A 11 6.24 -13.06 -6.10
CA GLU A 11 6.65 -14.28 -5.40
C GLU A 11 7.07 -14.00 -3.97
N PHE A 12 7.64 -12.82 -3.70
CA PHE A 12 8.07 -12.39 -2.36
C PHE A 12 6.90 -11.89 -1.48
N ILE A 13 5.94 -11.15 -2.05
CA ILE A 13 4.76 -10.61 -1.34
C ILE A 13 3.55 -10.56 -2.27
N THR A 14 2.35 -10.43 -1.71
CA THR A 14 1.14 -10.16 -2.51
C THR A 14 0.67 -8.72 -2.30
N LEU A 15 0.72 -7.90 -3.34
CA LEU A 15 0.10 -6.57 -3.35
C LEU A 15 -1.37 -6.65 -3.80
N GLN A 16 -2.25 -5.89 -3.15
CA GLN A 16 -3.67 -5.79 -3.50
C GLN A 16 -4.12 -4.33 -3.53
N ARG A 17 -4.97 -3.97 -4.50
CA ARG A 17 -5.65 -2.67 -4.55
C ARG A 17 -6.49 -2.47 -3.30
N GLY A 18 -6.47 -1.27 -2.72
CA GLY A 18 -7.38 -0.89 -1.65
C GLY A 18 -8.85 -0.80 -2.09
N PHE A 19 -9.68 -0.27 -1.22
CA PHE A 19 -11.13 -0.29 -1.34
C PHE A 19 -11.71 1.11 -1.59
N ASP A 20 -12.84 1.17 -2.27
CA ASP A 20 -13.56 2.42 -2.47
C ASP A 20 -14.25 2.85 -1.17
N LEU A 21 -13.94 4.06 -0.69
CA LEU A 21 -14.64 4.69 0.44
C LEU A 21 -14.74 6.22 0.22
N PRO A 22 -15.74 6.64 -0.59
CA PRO A 22 -16.09 8.05 -0.78
C PRO A 22 -16.29 8.79 0.55
N GLN A 23 -16.00 10.10 0.56
CA GLN A 23 -16.01 10.91 1.79
C GLN A 23 -17.39 10.97 2.47
N ASP A 24 -18.46 11.02 1.68
CA ASP A 24 -19.86 11.01 2.12
C ASP A 24 -20.29 9.69 2.77
N LYS A 25 -19.57 8.59 2.52
CA LYS A 25 -19.81 7.29 3.15
C LYS A 25 -19.00 7.06 4.43
N ARG A 26 -18.14 8.01 4.82
CA ARG A 26 -17.32 7.89 6.02
C ARG A 26 -18.15 8.21 7.25
N VAL A 27 -18.26 7.23 8.13
CA VAL A 27 -18.83 7.38 9.48
C VAL A 27 -17.70 7.66 10.47
N MET A 28 -17.95 8.55 11.44
CA MET A 28 -17.00 8.91 12.50
C MET A 28 -16.52 7.69 13.27
N GLY A 29 -15.21 7.57 13.44
CA GLY A 29 -14.55 6.49 14.17
C GLY A 29 -13.05 6.76 14.27
N ASP A 30 -12.28 5.75 14.68
CA ASP A 30 -10.85 5.83 14.97
C ASP A 30 -10.00 5.00 13.99
N ILE A 31 -10.61 4.34 13.01
CA ILE A 31 -9.90 3.54 11.99
C ILE A 31 -9.32 4.46 10.92
N PRO A 32 -7.99 4.57 10.77
CA PRO A 32 -7.38 5.42 9.76
C PRO A 32 -7.74 4.99 8.34
N VAL A 33 -8.14 5.97 7.53
CA VAL A 33 -8.33 5.84 6.08
C VAL A 33 -7.05 6.26 5.38
N VAL A 34 -6.38 5.29 4.74
CA VAL A 34 -5.03 5.44 4.19
C VAL A 34 -5.11 5.66 2.68
N ALA A 35 -4.67 6.83 2.22
CA ALA A 35 -4.51 7.19 0.80
C ALA A 35 -3.07 6.99 0.33
N SER A 36 -2.78 7.34 -0.93
CA SER A 36 -1.44 7.20 -1.52
C SER A 36 -0.37 8.06 -0.83
N THR A 37 -0.77 9.17 -0.21
CA THR A 37 0.13 10.15 0.42
C THR A 37 0.12 10.14 1.94
N GLY A 38 -0.73 9.34 2.58
CA GLY A 38 -0.89 9.37 4.03
C GLY A 38 -2.31 9.02 4.49
N VAL A 39 -2.54 9.17 5.80
CA VAL A 39 -3.88 9.11 6.39
C VAL A 39 -4.65 10.38 6.00
N VAL A 40 -5.87 10.23 5.48
CA VAL A 40 -6.72 11.34 4.98
C VAL A 40 -8.03 11.49 5.74
N GLY A 41 -8.11 10.87 6.91
CA GLY A 41 -9.29 10.87 7.77
C GLY A 41 -9.46 9.52 8.45
N TYR A 42 -10.64 9.33 9.04
CA TYR A 42 -10.97 8.14 9.82
C TYR A 42 -12.34 7.60 9.44
N HIS A 43 -12.55 6.33 9.75
CA HIS A 43 -13.79 5.60 9.60
C HIS A 43 -14.05 4.74 10.85
N ASN A 44 -15.24 4.14 10.96
CA ASN A 44 -15.60 3.26 12.07
C ASN A 44 -15.39 1.77 11.76
N GLU A 45 -14.96 1.43 10.54
CA GLU A 45 -14.70 0.06 10.10
C GLU A 45 -13.33 -0.06 9.47
N GLU A 46 -12.65 -1.17 9.74
CA GLU A 46 -11.43 -1.58 9.06
C GLU A 46 -11.69 -2.53 7.88
N LYS A 47 -10.74 -2.53 6.94
CA LYS A 47 -10.66 -3.59 5.91
C LYS A 47 -9.42 -4.47 6.06
N VAL A 48 -8.42 -3.98 6.79
CA VAL A 48 -7.14 -4.64 6.94
C VAL A 48 -6.67 -4.52 8.39
N LEU A 49 -6.23 -5.65 8.94
CA LEU A 49 -5.65 -5.72 10.28
C LEU A 49 -4.19 -5.27 10.26
N ALA A 50 -3.75 -4.66 11.37
CA ALA A 50 -2.34 -4.33 11.55
C ALA A 50 -1.47 -5.55 11.90
N PRO A 51 -0.14 -5.47 11.68
CA PRO A 51 0.54 -4.37 10.99
C PRO A 51 0.37 -4.42 9.46
N GLY A 52 0.28 -3.25 8.84
CA GLY A 52 0.12 -3.11 7.39
C GLY A 52 1.27 -2.39 6.71
N VAL A 53 1.52 -2.72 5.45
CA VAL A 53 2.42 -1.95 4.57
C VAL A 53 1.62 -1.50 3.34
N VAL A 54 1.66 -0.20 3.06
CA VAL A 54 0.89 0.44 1.99
C VAL A 54 1.81 1.30 1.12
N ILE A 55 1.64 1.22 -0.19
CA ILE A 55 2.31 2.08 -1.18
C ILE A 55 1.27 2.83 -2.01
N GLY A 56 1.69 3.95 -2.59
CA GLY A 56 0.88 4.71 -3.53
C GLY A 56 0.64 3.94 -4.82
N ARG A 57 -0.62 3.95 -5.30
CA ARG A 57 -1.04 3.33 -6.57
C ARG A 57 -1.44 4.37 -7.60
N SER A 58 -2.13 5.44 -7.21
CA SER A 58 -2.62 6.47 -8.12
C SER A 58 -2.45 7.88 -7.53
N GLY A 59 -2.06 8.83 -8.38
CA GLY A 59 -1.67 10.19 -8.01
C GLY A 59 -0.23 10.24 -7.52
N SER A 60 0.06 9.55 -6.41
CA SER A 60 1.41 9.24 -5.95
C SER A 60 1.64 7.73 -6.07
N ILE A 61 2.79 7.33 -6.60
CA ILE A 61 3.17 5.93 -6.84
C ILE A 61 4.39 5.53 -6.02
N GLY A 62 4.36 4.32 -5.44
CA GLY A 62 5.46 3.80 -4.63
C GLY A 62 5.52 4.41 -3.22
N GLY A 63 6.73 4.70 -2.76
CA GLY A 63 7.00 5.12 -1.39
C GLY A 63 6.80 3.97 -0.40
N GLY A 64 6.19 4.27 0.74
CA GLY A 64 5.87 3.26 1.73
C GLY A 64 5.37 3.88 3.02
N GLN A 65 4.25 3.36 3.50
CA GLN A 65 3.63 3.71 4.77
C GLN A 65 3.55 2.43 5.60
N TYR A 66 4.07 2.47 6.82
CA TYR A 66 3.92 1.38 7.77
C TYR A 66 2.80 1.73 8.76
N ILE A 67 1.77 0.91 8.80
CA ILE A 67 0.57 1.17 9.59
C ILE A 67 0.57 0.21 10.79
N THR A 68 0.51 0.77 12.00
CA THR A 68 0.57 0.02 13.28
C THR A 68 -0.80 -0.28 13.88
N THR A 69 -1.88 0.21 13.29
CA THR A 69 -3.26 0.00 13.71
C THR A 69 -4.08 -0.58 12.55
N ASN A 70 -5.22 -1.21 12.85
CA ASN A 70 -6.17 -1.62 11.82
C ASN A 70 -6.56 -0.40 10.96
N PHE A 71 -6.84 -0.60 9.68
CA PHE A 71 -6.98 0.50 8.74
C PHE A 71 -7.85 0.17 7.53
N TRP A 72 -8.22 1.23 6.80
CA TRP A 72 -8.89 1.15 5.51
C TRP A 72 -7.98 1.72 4.41
N PRO A 73 -7.30 0.87 3.61
CA PRO A 73 -6.57 1.36 2.44
C PRO A 73 -7.53 1.77 1.33
N LEU A 74 -7.40 2.98 0.82
CA LEU A 74 -8.21 3.46 -0.30
C LEU A 74 -7.77 2.84 -1.63
N ASN A 75 -8.67 2.86 -2.61
CA ASN A 75 -8.43 2.42 -3.99
C ASN A 75 -7.20 3.06 -4.68
N THR A 76 -6.72 4.20 -4.17
CA THR A 76 -5.52 4.92 -4.61
C THR A 76 -4.23 4.28 -4.10
N THR A 77 -4.31 3.16 -3.38
CA THR A 77 -3.18 2.45 -2.76
C THR A 77 -3.07 1.00 -3.23
N LEU A 78 -1.87 0.45 -3.07
CA LEU A 78 -1.62 -0.99 -2.99
C LEU A 78 -1.17 -1.33 -1.57
N TRP A 79 -1.79 -2.30 -0.93
CA TRP A 79 -1.39 -2.80 0.39
C TRP A 79 -0.87 -4.23 0.29
N VAL A 80 0.01 -4.62 1.21
CA VAL A 80 0.54 -6.00 1.28
C VAL A 80 -0.51 -6.91 1.90
N LYS A 81 -1.18 -7.70 1.04
CA LYS A 81 -2.18 -8.70 1.43
C LYS A 81 -1.56 -9.90 2.12
N ASP A 82 -0.42 -10.34 1.61
CA ASP A 82 0.29 -11.50 2.12
C ASP A 82 1.78 -11.20 2.13
N PHE A 83 2.38 -11.31 3.32
CA PHE A 83 3.80 -11.13 3.54
C PHE A 83 4.61 -12.39 3.25
N LYS A 84 3.95 -13.54 3.01
CA LYS A 84 4.57 -14.84 2.70
C LYS A 84 5.66 -15.25 3.70
N GLY A 85 5.40 -14.98 4.98
CA GLY A 85 6.32 -15.28 6.09
C GLY A 85 7.42 -14.24 6.30
N HIS A 86 7.53 -13.19 5.47
CA HIS A 86 8.50 -12.13 5.68
C HIS A 86 8.06 -11.11 6.74
N HIS A 87 9.02 -10.54 7.46
CA HIS A 87 8.73 -9.56 8.50
C HIS A 87 8.15 -8.27 7.90
N PRO A 88 6.98 -7.77 8.35
CA PRO A 88 6.33 -6.60 7.75
C PRO A 88 7.22 -5.36 7.69
N ARG A 89 8.05 -5.14 8.72
CA ARG A 89 8.96 -3.99 8.76
C ARG A 89 10.03 -4.06 7.67
N PHE A 90 10.52 -5.27 7.38
CA PHE A 90 11.48 -5.48 6.32
C PHE A 90 10.85 -5.18 4.96
N VAL A 91 9.63 -5.70 4.72
CA VAL A 91 8.88 -5.44 3.49
C VAL A 91 8.64 -3.94 3.28
N TYR A 92 8.34 -3.19 4.34
CA TYR A 92 8.25 -1.73 4.28
C TYR A 92 9.53 -1.07 3.76
N TYR A 93 10.70 -1.42 4.31
CA TYR A 93 11.96 -0.86 3.85
C TYR A 93 12.32 -1.30 2.42
N LEU A 94 12.04 -2.56 2.08
CA LEU A 94 12.22 -3.07 0.73
C LEU A 94 11.39 -2.26 -0.28
N LEU A 95 10.10 -2.10 -0.03
CA LEU A 95 9.22 -1.33 -0.92
C LEU A 95 9.65 0.13 -1.02
N ARG A 96 10.14 0.74 0.07
CA ARG A 96 10.71 2.10 0.02
C ARG A 96 12.00 2.22 -0.78
N SER A 97 12.75 1.14 -0.95
CA SER A 97 13.99 1.15 -1.74
C SER A 97 13.77 0.98 -3.25
N ILE A 98 12.57 0.59 -3.68
CA ILE A 98 12.25 0.40 -5.09
C ILE A 98 11.80 1.73 -5.69
N ASP A 99 12.44 2.14 -6.78
CA ASP A 99 11.91 3.20 -7.63
C ASP A 99 10.76 2.66 -8.48
N PHE A 100 9.53 3.04 -8.11
CA PHE A 100 8.32 2.63 -8.81
C PHE A 100 7.98 3.50 -10.02
N SER A 101 8.70 4.61 -10.24
CA SER A 101 8.41 5.54 -11.34
C SER A 101 8.53 4.88 -12.72
N GLN A 102 9.47 3.94 -12.86
CA GLN A 102 9.67 3.13 -14.07
C GLN A 102 8.48 2.22 -14.42
N PHE A 103 7.57 1.97 -13.47
CA PHE A 103 6.36 1.16 -13.67
C PHE A 103 5.10 2.00 -13.85
N ASN A 104 5.23 3.31 -14.01
CA ASN A 104 4.09 4.19 -14.26
C ASN A 104 3.44 3.87 -15.61
N VAL A 105 2.13 3.60 -15.59
CA VAL A 105 1.31 3.39 -16.80
C VAL A 105 0.35 4.55 -17.09
N GLY A 106 0.33 5.58 -16.24
CA GLY A 106 -0.55 6.74 -16.39
C GLY A 106 0.10 7.88 -17.17
N SER A 107 -0.60 8.38 -18.20
CA SER A 107 -0.14 9.51 -19.04
C SER A 107 -0.37 10.89 -18.41
N GLY A 108 -1.43 11.04 -17.60
CA GLY A 108 -1.74 12.28 -16.89
C GLY A 108 -1.67 12.16 -15.36
N VAL A 109 -2.23 11.07 -14.80
CA VAL A 109 -2.18 10.77 -13.38
C VAL A 109 -1.29 9.53 -13.17
N PRO A 110 -0.14 9.66 -12.48
CA PRO A 110 0.74 8.53 -12.24
C PRO A 110 -0.02 7.35 -11.62
N THR A 111 0.12 6.17 -12.21
CA THR A 111 -0.62 4.98 -11.81
C THR A 111 0.23 3.72 -11.91
N LEU A 112 0.21 2.89 -10.87
CA LEU A 112 0.70 1.53 -10.87
C LEU A 112 -0.43 0.55 -11.15
N ASN A 113 -0.19 -0.38 -12.06
CA ASN A 113 -1.05 -1.55 -12.24
C ASN A 113 -0.56 -2.70 -11.35
N ARG A 114 -1.47 -3.65 -11.05
CA ARG A 114 -1.16 -4.81 -10.21
C ARG A 114 -0.57 -5.94 -11.03
#